data_AF-A0A670XNJ2-F1
#
_entry.id   AF-A0A670XNJ2-F1
#
_cell.length_a   1.000
_cell.length_b   1.000
_cell.length_c   1.000
_cell.angle_alpha   90.00
_cell.angle_beta   90.00
_cell.angle_gamma   90.00
#
_symmetry.space_group_name_H-M   'P 1'
#
loop_
_entity.id
_entity.type
_entity.pdbx_description
1 polymer ?
#
loop_
_entity_poly.entity_id
_entity_poly.type
_entity_poly.pdbx_seq_one_letter_code
_entity_poly.pdbx_strand_id
1 'polypeptide(L)'
;MKRLLLCLPGANRILVVIRRLPPNFTKDQLEEQLHPLPAHDYFEFCSSDPSLYPHLYSRAYINFRNPDDILLFRDRFDGYVFIDNKGLEYPAVVEFAPFQKISKKKLKKKDAKSGSIEDDPEYRKFLESYCAEEEKICANPETLLGEIEAKTRELIGLLS
;
A
#
# COMPACT_ATOMS: atom_id res chain seq x y z
N MET A 1 -27.63 -11.81 20.15
CA MET A 1 -27.41 -10.79 21.21
C MET A 1 -26.08 -10.90 21.98
N LYS A 2 -25.31 -12.00 21.91
CA LYS A 2 -24.11 -12.21 22.76
C LYS A 2 -22.73 -11.80 22.19
N ARG A 3 -22.64 -11.24 20.97
CA ARG A 3 -21.33 -10.95 20.33
C ARG A 3 -20.67 -9.63 20.70
N LEU A 4 -21.40 -8.67 21.28
CA LEU A 4 -20.85 -7.34 21.63
C LEU A 4 -20.61 -7.11 23.14
N LEU A 5 -20.68 -8.15 23.99
CA LEU A 5 -20.46 -7.99 25.44
C LEU A 5 -19.20 -8.72 25.94
N LEU A 6 -18.14 -8.73 25.13
CA LEU A 6 -16.80 -9.20 25.53
C LEU A 6 -15.78 -8.06 25.42
N CYS A 7 -16.15 -6.88 25.90
CA CYS A 7 -15.13 -5.87 26.18
C CYS A 7 -14.32 -6.41 27.37
N LEU A 8 -13.08 -6.81 27.12
CA LEU A 8 -12.16 -7.29 28.15
C LEU A 8 -12.03 -6.19 29.23
N PRO A 9 -12.15 -6.53 30.52
CA PRO A 9 -12.00 -5.54 31.59
C PRO A 9 -10.58 -4.96 31.55
N GLY A 10 -10.48 -3.66 31.22
CA GLY A 10 -9.21 -2.92 31.19
C GLY A 10 -8.89 -2.16 29.90
N ALA A 11 -9.66 -2.33 28.81
CA ALA A 11 -9.46 -1.58 27.58
C ALA A 11 -10.44 -0.39 27.48
N ASN A 12 -9.98 0.82 27.79
CA ASN A 12 -10.72 2.09 27.57
C ASN A 12 -10.83 2.48 26.07
N ARG A 13 -10.79 1.51 25.15
CA ARG A 13 -10.78 1.75 23.70
C ARG A 13 -11.61 0.67 23.04
N ILE A 14 -12.65 1.09 22.34
CA ILE A 14 -13.59 0.19 21.70
C ILE A 14 -13.56 0.49 20.21
N LEU A 15 -12.81 -0.34 19.51
CA LEU A 15 -12.66 -0.28 18.06
C LEU A 15 -13.77 -1.09 17.42
N VAL A 16 -14.59 -0.41 16.64
CA VAL A 16 -15.68 -0.98 15.86
C VAL A 16 -15.25 -1.00 14.40
N VAL A 17 -15.67 -2.02 13.67
CA VAL A 17 -15.49 -2.12 12.23
C VAL A 17 -16.84 -2.19 11.55
N ILE A 18 -17.04 -1.34 10.54
CA ILE A 18 -18.13 -1.48 9.58
C ILE A 18 -17.58 -2.19 8.34
N ARG A 19 -18.18 -3.32 7.99
CA ARG A 19 -17.74 -4.21 6.90
C ARG A 19 -18.82 -4.29 5.83
N ARG A 20 -18.44 -4.86 4.67
CA ARG A 20 -19.30 -5.06 3.50
C ARG A 20 -19.80 -3.74 2.92
N LEU A 21 -18.97 -2.70 2.96
CA LEU A 21 -19.27 -1.46 2.25
C LEU A 21 -18.97 -1.62 0.75
N PRO A 22 -19.63 -0.82 -0.11
CA PRO A 22 -19.37 -0.83 -1.55
C PRO A 22 -17.87 -0.67 -1.88
N PRO A 23 -17.35 -1.35 -2.91
CA PRO A 23 -15.93 -1.24 -3.27
C PRO A 23 -15.54 0.16 -3.77
N ASN A 24 -16.45 0.87 -4.44
CA ASN A 24 -16.22 2.23 -4.97
C ASN A 24 -16.48 3.35 -3.95
N PHE A 25 -16.75 3.01 -2.68
CA PHE A 25 -17.02 4.00 -1.65
C PHE A 25 -15.75 4.82 -1.33
N THR A 26 -15.92 6.12 -1.13
CA THR A 26 -14.85 7.00 -0.64
C THR A 26 -15.00 7.24 0.86
N LYS A 27 -13.89 7.65 1.49
CA LYS A 27 -13.86 8.02 2.91
C LYS A 27 -14.92 9.09 3.23
N ASP A 28 -14.94 10.17 2.45
CA ASP A 28 -15.86 11.30 2.64
C ASP A 28 -17.33 10.92 2.46
N GLN A 29 -17.66 10.09 1.45
CA GLN A 29 -19.02 9.58 1.26
C GLN A 29 -19.48 8.75 2.46
N LEU A 30 -18.58 7.92 3.01
CA LEU A 30 -18.89 7.18 4.23
C LEU A 30 -19.12 8.12 5.42
N GLU A 31 -18.24 9.10 5.62
CA GLU A 31 -18.39 10.05 6.74
C GLU A 31 -19.70 10.85 6.65
N GLU A 32 -20.13 11.22 5.45
CA GLU A 32 -21.42 11.89 5.22
C GLU A 32 -22.61 10.97 5.55
N GLN A 33 -22.58 9.71 5.08
CA GLN A 33 -23.65 8.74 5.38
C GLN A 33 -23.69 8.35 6.85
N LEU A 34 -22.55 8.37 7.54
CA LEU A 34 -22.48 8.09 8.97
C LEU A 34 -22.87 9.30 9.83
N HIS A 35 -23.15 10.46 9.25
CA HIS A 35 -23.47 11.68 9.98
C HIS A 35 -24.86 11.61 10.66
N PRO A 36 -25.00 12.01 11.94
CA PRO A 36 -23.95 12.51 12.84
C PRO A 36 -23.11 11.37 13.41
N LEU A 37 -21.80 11.40 13.10
CA LEU A 37 -20.86 10.40 13.60
C LEU A 37 -20.53 10.72 15.07
N PRO A 38 -20.71 9.77 16.01
CA PRO A 38 -20.40 10.00 17.41
C PRO A 38 -18.92 10.35 17.66
N ALA A 39 -18.63 10.80 18.89
CA ALA A 39 -17.28 11.19 19.28
C ALA A 39 -16.30 10.00 19.19
N HIS A 40 -15.31 10.12 18.31
CA HIS A 40 -14.32 9.07 18.02
C HIS A 40 -12.89 9.62 18.08
N ASP A 41 -11.94 8.81 18.52
CA ASP A 41 -10.51 9.17 18.59
C ASP A 41 -9.71 8.70 17.37
N TYR A 42 -10.29 7.81 16.57
CA TYR A 42 -9.64 7.23 15.39
C TYR A 42 -10.70 6.83 14.36
N PHE A 43 -10.43 7.15 13.11
CA PHE A 43 -11.21 6.76 11.96
C PHE A 43 -10.26 6.40 10.82
N GLU A 44 -10.35 5.17 10.30
CA GLU A 44 -9.54 4.73 9.16
C GLU A 44 -10.41 3.95 8.18
N PHE A 45 -10.46 4.44 6.95
CA PHE A 45 -11.15 3.80 5.84
C PHE A 45 -10.15 2.93 5.05
N CYS A 46 -10.54 1.70 4.76
CA CYS A 46 -9.84 0.80 3.87
C CYS A 46 -10.70 0.55 2.64
N SER A 47 -10.23 1.02 1.49
CA SER A 47 -10.82 0.73 0.19
C SER A 47 -10.77 -0.76 -0.14
N SER A 48 -11.57 -1.18 -1.13
CA SER A 48 -11.52 -2.54 -1.64
C SER A 48 -10.14 -2.88 -2.17
N ASP A 49 -9.63 -4.04 -1.77
CA ASP A 49 -8.38 -4.58 -2.28
C ASP A 49 -8.68 -5.54 -3.44
N PRO A 50 -8.18 -5.29 -4.66
CA PRO A 50 -8.43 -6.13 -5.82
C PRO A 50 -7.87 -7.55 -5.68
N SER A 51 -6.89 -7.78 -4.81
CA SER A 51 -6.36 -9.11 -4.53
C SER A 51 -7.35 -10.03 -3.79
N LEU A 52 -8.39 -9.46 -3.18
CA LEU A 52 -9.38 -10.21 -2.39
C LEU A 52 -10.58 -10.70 -3.23
N TYR A 53 -10.48 -10.67 -4.56
CA TYR A 53 -11.52 -11.19 -5.47
C TYR A 53 -11.93 -12.62 -5.07
N PRO A 54 -13.24 -12.95 -5.02
CA PRO A 54 -14.40 -12.15 -5.41
C PRO A 54 -14.96 -11.22 -4.32
N HIS A 55 -14.38 -11.19 -3.12
CA HIS A 55 -14.88 -10.46 -1.95
C HIS A 55 -14.37 -9.01 -1.90
N LEU A 56 -14.65 -8.26 -2.96
CA LEU A 56 -14.30 -6.85 -3.11
C LEU A 56 -15.23 -5.97 -2.26
N TYR A 57 -14.87 -5.77 -1.00
CA TYR A 57 -15.59 -4.87 -0.10
C TYR A 57 -14.66 -3.87 0.55
N SER A 58 -15.18 -2.66 0.73
CA SER A 58 -14.55 -1.65 1.59
C SER A 58 -14.93 -1.89 3.05
N ARG A 59 -14.16 -1.31 3.96
CA ARG A 59 -14.37 -1.40 5.41
C ARG A 59 -13.83 -0.15 6.10
N ALA A 60 -14.40 0.22 7.24
CA ALA A 60 -13.87 1.30 8.06
C ALA A 60 -13.77 0.92 9.52
N TYR A 61 -12.73 1.42 10.17
CA TYR A 61 -12.45 1.21 11.58
C TYR A 61 -12.69 2.52 12.34
N ILE A 62 -13.47 2.47 13.41
CA ILE A 62 -13.87 3.63 14.19
C ILE A 62 -13.64 3.31 15.66
N ASN A 63 -12.86 4.13 16.35
CA ASN A 63 -12.65 4.01 17.79
C ASN A 63 -13.55 4.99 18.54
N PHE A 64 -14.61 4.47 19.16
CA PHE A 64 -15.54 5.27 19.93
C PHE A 64 -15.00 5.56 21.33
N ARG A 65 -15.35 6.75 21.85
CA ARG A 65 -15.02 7.14 23.22
C ARG A 65 -15.94 6.49 24.24
N ASN A 66 -17.25 6.47 23.96
CA ASN A 66 -18.26 5.94 24.86
C ASN A 66 -18.85 4.63 24.32
N PRO A 67 -19.13 3.64 25.18
CA PRO A 67 -19.79 2.41 24.78
C PRO A 67 -21.24 2.62 24.33
N ASP A 68 -21.95 3.60 24.88
CA ASP A 68 -23.35 3.88 24.53
C ASP A 68 -23.50 4.33 23.07
N ASP A 69 -22.55 5.13 22.59
CA ASP A 69 -22.50 5.59 21.19
C ASP A 69 -22.37 4.42 20.20
N ILE A 70 -21.74 3.33 20.63
CA ILE A 70 -21.55 2.13 19.80
C ILE A 70 -22.86 1.38 19.63
N LEU A 71 -23.66 1.31 20.69
CA LEU A 71 -24.96 0.65 20.64
C LEU A 71 -25.88 1.39 19.66
N LEU A 72 -25.88 2.72 19.73
CA LEU A 72 -26.67 3.56 18.83
C LEU A 72 -26.17 3.47 17.38
N PHE A 73 -24.86 3.48 17.18
CA PHE A 73 -24.24 3.32 15.86
C PHE A 73 -24.59 1.95 15.24
N ARG A 74 -24.50 0.88 16.02
CA ARG A 74 -24.87 -0.46 15.58
C ARG A 74 -26.36 -0.54 15.23
N ASP A 75 -27.25 -0.05 16.08
CA ASP A 75 -28.69 -0.11 15.84
C ASP A 75 -29.09 0.57 14.52
N ARG A 76 -28.41 1.66 14.18
CA ARG A 76 -28.64 2.41 12.95
C ARG A 76 -28.02 1.79 11.69
N PHE A 77 -26.79 1.28 11.80
CA PHE A 77 -25.98 0.92 10.62
C PHE A 77 -25.78 -0.58 10.42
N ASP A 78 -26.07 -1.42 11.42
CA ASP A 78 -26.03 -2.87 11.27
C ASP A 78 -27.20 -3.35 10.40
N GLY A 79 -26.89 -3.89 9.23
CA GLY A 79 -27.88 -4.26 8.22
C GLY A 79 -28.32 -3.10 7.30
N TYR A 80 -27.79 -1.89 7.46
CA TYR A 80 -28.07 -0.79 6.55
C TYR A 80 -27.57 -1.11 5.14
N VAL A 81 -28.43 -0.97 4.14
CA VAL A 81 -28.13 -1.31 2.75
C VAL A 81 -27.53 -0.09 2.05
N PHE A 82 -26.22 -0.15 1.82
CA PHE A 82 -25.53 0.82 0.98
C PHE A 82 -25.71 0.46 -0.49
N ILE A 83 -25.98 1.46 -1.33
CA ILE A 83 -26.15 1.26 -2.76
C ILE A 83 -24.97 1.89 -3.48
N ASP A 84 -24.30 1.12 -4.35
CA ASP A 84 -23.24 1.64 -5.22
C ASP A 84 -23.84 2.37 -6.44
N ASN A 85 -23.02 3.12 -7.17
CA ASN A 85 -23.40 3.81 -8.41
C ASN A 85 -23.99 2.88 -9.49
N LYS A 86 -23.77 1.57 -9.36
CA LYS A 86 -24.31 0.52 -10.23
C LYS A 86 -25.68 -0.02 -9.78
N GLY A 87 -26.26 0.52 -8.71
CA GLY A 87 -27.51 0.03 -8.12
C GLY A 87 -27.37 -1.28 -7.35
N LEU A 88 -26.14 -1.70 -7.03
CA LEU A 88 -25.88 -2.92 -6.27
C LEU A 88 -26.04 -2.64 -4.76
N GLU A 89 -26.73 -3.55 -4.08
CA GLU A 89 -27.05 -3.47 -2.66
C GLU A 89 -25.99 -4.17 -1.80
N TYR A 90 -25.53 -3.48 -0.76
CA TYR A 90 -24.50 -3.94 0.16
C TYR A 90 -24.99 -3.76 1.60
N PRO A 91 -25.59 -4.81 2.21
CA PRO A 91 -25.99 -4.75 3.61
C PRO A 91 -24.73 -4.75 4.49
N ALA A 92 -24.50 -3.61 5.13
CA ALA A 92 -23.37 -3.42 6.03
C ALA A 92 -23.50 -4.28 7.28
N VAL A 93 -22.36 -4.58 7.88
CA VAL A 93 -22.26 -5.34 9.12
C VAL A 93 -21.39 -4.54 10.08
N VAL A 94 -21.93 -4.25 11.26
CA VAL A 94 -21.22 -3.51 12.30
C VAL A 94 -20.85 -4.48 13.43
N GLU A 95 -19.56 -4.74 13.57
CA GLU A 95 -19.02 -5.64 14.59
C GLU A 95 -17.85 -4.98 15.30
N PHE A 96 -17.41 -5.57 16.42
CA PHE A 96 -16.13 -5.18 16.99
C PHE A 96 -14.99 -5.59 16.06
N ALA A 97 -13.99 -4.72 15.96
CA ALA A 97 -12.78 -5.05 15.24
C ALA A 97 -12.16 -6.33 15.84
N PRO A 98 -11.73 -7.30 15.01
CA PRO A 98 -11.06 -8.51 15.50
C PRO A 98 -9.84 -8.20 16.36
N PHE A 99 -9.20 -7.06 16.10
CA PHE A 99 -8.07 -6.55 16.85
C PHE A 99 -8.39 -5.17 17.40
N GLN A 100 -8.50 -5.06 18.73
CA GLN A 100 -8.90 -3.82 19.41
C GLN A 100 -7.75 -2.82 19.61
N LYS A 101 -6.51 -3.20 19.26
CA LYS A 101 -5.33 -2.35 19.44
C LYS A 101 -5.08 -1.52 18.19
N ILE A 102 -5.22 -0.21 18.34
CA ILE A 102 -4.84 0.75 17.30
C ILE A 102 -3.32 0.86 17.30
N SER A 103 -2.69 0.39 16.23
CA SER A 103 -1.30 0.70 15.94
C SER A 103 -1.22 2.20 15.68
N LYS A 104 -0.88 2.99 16.71
CA LYS A 104 -0.43 4.38 16.48
C LYS A 104 0.66 4.27 15.44
N LYS A 105 0.43 4.75 14.22
CA LYS A 105 1.46 4.83 13.17
C LYS A 105 2.56 5.68 13.81
N LYS A 106 3.57 5.05 14.42
CA LYS A 106 4.81 5.73 14.78
C LYS A 106 5.24 6.29 13.43
N LEU A 107 5.21 7.63 13.32
CA LEU A 107 5.74 8.34 12.17
C LEU A 107 7.00 7.58 11.78
N LYS A 108 6.98 6.90 10.61
CA LYS A 108 8.16 6.17 10.15
C LYS A 108 9.25 7.23 10.15
N LYS A 109 10.16 7.18 11.14
CA LYS A 109 11.41 7.92 11.01
C LYS A 109 11.94 7.43 9.68
N LYS A 110 12.04 8.33 8.68
CA LYS A 110 12.74 8.01 7.45
C LYS A 110 14.06 7.42 7.91
N ASP A 111 14.36 6.22 7.42
CA ASP A 111 15.61 5.56 7.76
C ASP A 111 16.73 6.54 7.38
N ALA A 112 17.59 6.89 8.33
CA ALA A 112 18.62 7.90 8.10
C ALA A 112 19.59 7.47 6.99
N LYS A 113 19.60 6.18 6.61
CA LYS A 113 20.44 5.62 5.56
C LYS A 113 19.70 5.37 4.24
N SER A 114 18.40 5.65 4.13
CA SER A 114 17.69 5.52 2.85
C SER A 114 18.19 6.58 1.87
N GLY A 115 18.65 6.18 0.68
CA GLY A 115 19.21 7.08 -0.33
C GLY A 115 20.72 7.31 -0.24
N SER A 116 21.46 6.52 0.55
CA SER A 116 22.93 6.63 0.67
C SER A 116 23.72 5.75 -0.31
N ILE A 117 23.06 4.95 -1.15
CA ILE A 117 23.72 4.06 -2.12
C ILE A 117 24.55 4.83 -3.15
N GLU A 118 24.11 6.03 -3.54
CA GLU A 118 24.84 6.90 -4.46
C GLU A 118 26.17 7.40 -3.85
N ASP A 119 26.27 7.42 -2.53
CA ASP A 119 27.48 7.81 -1.80
C ASP A 119 28.42 6.62 -1.51
N ASP A 120 27.99 5.40 -1.81
CA ASP A 120 28.77 4.20 -1.54
C ASP A 120 29.98 4.08 -2.48
N PRO A 121 31.20 3.88 -1.95
CA PRO A 121 32.41 3.82 -2.76
C PRO A 121 32.44 2.62 -3.71
N GLU A 122 31.84 1.49 -3.34
CA GLU A 122 31.74 0.31 -4.20
C GLU A 122 30.75 0.56 -5.36
N TYR A 123 29.63 1.23 -5.10
CA TYR A 123 28.68 1.62 -6.15
C TYR A 123 29.29 2.61 -7.15
N ARG A 124 30.08 3.58 -6.68
CA ARG A 124 30.80 4.51 -7.59
C ARG A 124 31.84 3.81 -8.46
N LYS A 125 32.63 2.88 -7.91
CA LYS A 125 33.58 2.07 -8.70
C LYS A 125 32.88 1.23 -9.76
N PHE A 126 31.71 0.69 -9.43
CA PHE A 126 30.89 -0.05 -10.39
C PHE A 126 30.43 0.85 -11.54
N LEU A 127 29.93 2.07 -11.26
CA LEU A 127 29.55 3.03 -12.30
C LEU A 127 30.73 3.46 -13.17
N GLU A 128 31.90 3.66 -12.58
CA GLU A 128 33.13 3.98 -13.32
C GLU A 128 33.53 2.83 -14.25
N SER A 129 33.49 1.59 -13.76
CA SER A 129 33.76 0.39 -14.57
C SER A 129 32.74 0.25 -15.71
N TYR A 130 31.45 0.44 -15.41
CA TYR A 130 30.37 0.35 -16.39
C TYR A 130 30.45 1.45 -17.47
N CYS A 131 30.78 2.69 -17.08
CA CYS A 131 31.00 3.81 -18.02
C CYS A 131 32.25 3.57 -18.90
N ALA A 132 33.33 3.06 -18.31
CA ALA A 132 34.52 2.67 -19.06
C ALA A 132 34.27 1.48 -20.02
N GLU A 133 33.36 0.58 -19.68
CA GLU A 133 32.89 -0.48 -20.57
C GLU A 133 32.02 0.08 -21.73
N GLU A 134 31.19 1.10 -21.50
CA GLU A 134 30.45 1.80 -22.57
C GLU A 134 31.39 2.57 -23.53
N GLU A 135 32.44 3.23 -23.05
CA GLU A 135 33.45 3.84 -23.93
C GLU A 135 34.18 2.80 -24.78
N LYS A 136 34.33 1.57 -24.28
CA LYS A 136 34.93 0.45 -25.02
C LYS A 136 34.00 -0.13 -26.09
N ILE A 137 32.69 0.10 -25.99
CA ILE A 137 31.69 -0.27 -26.99
C ILE A 137 31.53 0.85 -28.05
N CYS A 138 32.05 2.06 -27.80
CA CYS A 138 32.07 3.18 -28.75
C CYS A 138 33.28 3.19 -29.71
N ALA A 139 34.10 2.13 -29.74
CA ALA A 139 34.95 1.93 -30.91
C ALA A 139 34.02 1.57 -32.09
N ASN A 140 33.80 2.52 -33.00
CA ASN A 140 32.99 2.32 -34.22
C ASN A 140 33.36 0.96 -34.84
N PRO A 141 32.40 0.05 -35.09
CA PRO A 141 32.67 -1.29 -35.60
C PRO A 141 33.51 -1.32 -36.89
N GLU A 142 33.51 -0.24 -37.68
CA GLU A 142 34.37 -0.10 -38.85
C GLU A 142 35.87 -0.01 -38.52
N THR A 143 36.23 0.63 -37.41
CA THR A 143 37.63 0.81 -36.99
C THR A 143 38.24 -0.50 -36.51
N LEU A 144 37.47 -1.28 -35.75
CA LEU A 144 37.87 -2.62 -35.31
C LEU A 144 38.05 -3.59 -36.48
N LEU A 145 37.18 -3.51 -37.50
CA LEU A 145 37.30 -4.34 -38.70
C LEU A 145 38.57 -4.00 -39.51
N GLY A 146 38.87 -2.71 -39.65
CA GLY A 146 40.08 -2.24 -40.34
C GLY A 146 41.38 -2.70 -39.68
N GLU A 147 41.44 -2.66 -38.35
CA GLU A 147 42.60 -3.15 -37.58
C GLU A 147 42.79 -4.67 -37.72
N ILE A 148 41.70 -5.45 -37.71
CA ILE A 148 41.74 -6.91 -37.90
C ILE A 148 42.22 -7.24 -39.32
N GLU A 149 41.70 -6.55 -40.35
CA GLU A 149 42.14 -6.74 -41.73
C GLU A 149 43.61 -6.36 -41.94
N ALA A 150 44.06 -5.24 -41.40
CA ALA A 150 45.44 -4.79 -41.53
C ALA A 150 46.42 -5.80 -40.92
N LYS A 151 46.09 -6.30 -39.72
CA LYS A 151 46.90 -7.31 -39.03
C LYS A 151 46.92 -8.65 -39.76
N THR A 152 45.82 -8.99 -40.42
CA THR A 152 45.72 -10.21 -41.25
C THR A 152 46.55 -10.07 -42.53
N ARG A 153 46.58 -8.89 -43.17
CA ARG A 153 47.41 -8.63 -44.35
C ARG A 153 48.90 -8.63 -44.03
N GLU A 154 49.32 -8.03 -42.92
CA GLU A 154 50.72 -8.09 -42.49
C GLU A 154 51.16 -9.53 -42.20
N LEU A 155 50.31 -10.31 -41.53
CA LEU A 155 50.62 -11.70 -41.23
C LEU A 155 50.75 -12.54 -42.51
N ILE A 156 49.86 -12.33 -43.49
CA ILE A 156 49.91 -13.01 -44.79
C ILE A 156 51.14 -12.56 -45.61
N GLY A 157 51.51 -11.28 -45.54
CA GLY A 157 52.71 -10.74 -46.19
C GLY A 157 54.02 -11.24 -45.59
N LEU A 158 54.03 -11.63 -44.32
CA LEU A 158 55.18 -12.29 -43.66
C LEU A 158 55.25 -13.79 -43.95
N LEU A 159 54.18 -14.38 -44.48
CA LEU A 159 54.05 -15.80 -44.81
C LEU A 159 54.21 -16.10 -46.33
N SER A 160 54.41 -15.07 -47.16
CA SER A 160 54.74 -15.19 -48.60
C SER A 160 56.19 -14.83 -48.86
#